data_AF-A0A661US14-F1
#
_entry.id   AF-A0A661US14-F1
#
_cell.length_a   1.000
_cell.length_b   1.000
_cell.length_c   1.000
_cell.angle_alpha   90.00
_cell.angle_beta   90.00
_cell.angle_gamma   90.00
#
_symmetry.space_group_name_H-M   'P 1'
#
loop_
_entity.id
_entity.type
_entity.pdbx_description
1 polymer ?
#
loop_
_entity_poly.entity_id
_entity_poly.type
_entity_poly.pdbx_seq_one_letter_code
_entity_poly.pdbx_strand_id
1 'polypeptide(L)'
;MSVKQIYLGENKAFLETEVVKGELVELEDEIYYKIANSNLMRPFFMSIVSGSNHWMFVSSNGALSAGRKDSDHALFPYYTDDKITESLEITGSKTILQIHSEKKSFLWEPFSDKYEGIYKIRRNIYKNNLGNKVIFEEINHDLGLLFRYQWNSSNKYGFVKKATLKNISDTAKKVTVLDGIQNILPYGVPTDLQNTRSNLVDAYKKSELE
;
A
#
# COMPACT_ATOMS: atom_id res chain seq x y z
N MET A 1 33.84 12.30 0.89
CA MET A 1 33.49 12.98 2.17
C MET A 1 32.83 11.95 3.06
N SER A 2 33.29 11.77 4.30
CA SER A 2 32.66 10.84 5.24
C SER A 2 31.26 11.33 5.58
N VAL A 3 30.23 10.56 5.22
CA VAL A 3 28.84 10.88 5.54
C VAL A 3 28.69 10.77 7.05
N LYS A 4 28.45 11.90 7.73
CA LYS A 4 28.16 11.91 9.17
C LYS A 4 26.92 11.04 9.42
N GLN A 5 27.00 10.14 10.39
CA GLN A 5 25.87 9.31 10.78
C GLN A 5 24.80 10.18 11.45
N ILE A 6 23.54 10.00 11.04
CA ILE A 6 22.38 10.69 11.59
C ILE A 6 21.60 9.69 12.45
N TYR A 7 21.06 10.15 13.58
CA TYR A 7 20.29 9.33 14.52
C TYR A 7 18.93 9.99 14.79
N LEU A 8 17.89 9.16 14.91
CA LEU A 8 16.54 9.50 15.33
C LEU A 8 16.33 8.93 16.75
N GLY A 9 16.58 9.76 17.77
CA GLY A 9 16.69 9.29 19.15
C GLY A 9 17.87 8.31 19.30
N GLU A 10 17.60 7.11 19.78
CA GLU A 10 18.61 6.04 19.90
C GLU A 10 18.79 5.21 18.61
N ASN A 11 17.92 5.41 17.60
CA ASN A 11 17.97 4.63 16.37
C ASN A 11 18.84 5.32 15.32
N LYS A 12 19.67 4.55 14.63
CA LYS A 12 20.44 5.07 13.49
C LYS A 12 19.48 5.35 12.34
N ALA A 13 19.47 6.59 11.84
CA ALA A 13 18.66 6.96 10.69
C ALA A 13 19.23 6.32 9.43
N PHE A 14 18.40 5.56 8.72
CA PHE A 14 18.73 5.04 7.40
C PHE A 14 18.27 6.03 6.33
N LEU A 15 19.23 6.55 5.57
CA LEU A 15 18.97 7.34 4.37
C LEU A 15 19.29 6.46 3.15
N GLU A 16 18.28 6.19 2.33
CA GLU A 16 18.44 5.38 1.12
C GLU A 16 19.22 6.17 0.06
N THR A 17 20.29 5.56 -0.45
CA THR A 17 21.15 6.09 -1.52
C THR A 17 21.11 5.22 -2.78
N GLU A 18 20.14 4.30 -2.86
CA GLU A 18 20.01 3.42 -4.01
C GLU A 18 19.43 4.16 -5.23
N VAL A 19 19.67 3.59 -6.42
CA VAL A 19 19.19 4.17 -7.68
C VAL A 19 17.86 3.54 -8.06
N VAL A 20 16.94 4.36 -8.56
CA VAL A 20 15.67 3.90 -9.15
C VAL A 20 15.98 3.20 -10.47
N LYS A 21 15.53 1.95 -10.62
CA LYS A 21 15.75 1.15 -11.84
C LYS A 21 14.45 0.48 -12.29
N GLY A 22 14.17 0.58 -13.58
CA GLY A 22 13.10 -0.15 -14.25
C GLY A 22 13.60 -1.44 -14.88
N GLU A 23 12.88 -2.55 -14.73
CA GLU A 23 13.19 -3.82 -15.41
C GLU A 23 11.93 -4.67 -15.60
N LEU A 24 11.94 -5.51 -16.65
CA LEU A 24 10.92 -6.55 -16.81
C LEU A 24 11.28 -7.75 -15.94
N VAL A 25 10.30 -8.26 -15.21
CA VAL A 25 10.43 -9.43 -14.34
C VAL A 25 9.25 -10.36 -14.54
N GLU A 26 9.46 -11.64 -14.27
CA GLU A 26 8.41 -12.65 -14.25
C GLU A 26 8.02 -12.95 -12.80
N LEU A 27 6.73 -12.90 -12.49
CA LEU A 27 6.15 -13.20 -11.18
C LEU A 27 4.87 -14.01 -11.39
N GLU A 28 4.79 -15.19 -10.78
CA GLU A 28 3.61 -16.08 -10.89
C GLU A 28 3.18 -16.32 -12.35
N ASP A 29 4.15 -16.64 -13.22
CA ASP A 29 3.96 -16.88 -14.67
C ASP A 29 3.38 -15.67 -15.45
N GLU A 30 3.49 -14.46 -14.89
CA GLU A 30 3.11 -13.20 -15.55
C GLU A 30 4.27 -12.22 -15.63
N ILE A 31 4.33 -11.46 -16.72
CA ILE A 31 5.34 -10.43 -16.94
C ILE A 31 4.89 -9.10 -16.31
N TYR A 32 5.77 -8.52 -15.50
CA TYR A 32 5.62 -7.22 -14.87
C TYR A 32 6.75 -6.28 -15.24
N TYR A 33 6.43 -5.00 -15.37
CA TYR A 33 7.42 -3.94 -15.27
C TYR A 33 7.59 -3.55 -13.80
N LYS A 34 8.78 -3.77 -13.27
CA LYS A 34 9.18 -3.43 -11.91
C LYS A 34 9.90 -2.09 -11.91
N ILE A 35 9.52 -1.21 -10.99
CA ILE A 35 10.31 -0.03 -10.61
C ILE A 35 10.86 -0.30 -9.21
N ALA A 36 12.17 -0.51 -9.13
CA ALA A 36 12.87 -0.71 -7.88
C ALA A 36 13.11 0.64 -7.16
N ASN A 37 13.08 0.62 -5.83
CA ASN A 37 13.25 1.81 -4.98
C ASN A 37 12.24 2.91 -5.33
N SER A 38 10.97 2.53 -5.56
CA SER A 38 9.93 3.43 -6.07
C SER A 38 9.59 4.56 -5.11
N ASN A 39 9.90 4.41 -3.82
CA ASN A 39 9.79 5.42 -2.78
C ASN A 39 10.78 6.58 -2.93
N LEU A 40 11.85 6.42 -3.70
CA LEU A 40 12.80 7.49 -4.02
C LEU A 40 12.32 8.41 -5.15
N MET A 41 11.19 8.07 -5.78
CA MET A 41 10.51 8.94 -6.73
C MET A 41 9.45 9.76 -6.01
N ARG A 42 9.20 10.99 -6.48
CA ARG A 42 7.96 11.68 -6.14
C ARG A 42 6.78 10.76 -6.49
N PRO A 43 5.79 10.56 -5.59
CA PRO A 43 4.64 9.71 -5.89
C PRO A 43 3.97 10.13 -7.20
N PHE A 44 3.65 9.16 -8.03
CA PHE A 44 3.02 9.37 -9.34
C PHE A 44 1.72 8.57 -9.44
N PHE A 45 0.79 9.08 -10.24
CA PHE A 45 -0.56 8.56 -10.31
C PHE A 45 -0.76 7.59 -11.49
N MET A 46 -1.52 6.53 -11.27
CA MET A 46 -1.78 5.48 -12.25
C MET A 46 -3.27 5.15 -12.33
N SER A 47 -3.72 4.73 -13.50
CA SER A 47 -5.02 4.07 -13.70
C SER A 47 -4.80 2.57 -13.91
N ILE A 48 -5.55 1.74 -13.17
CA ILE A 48 -5.54 0.28 -13.33
C ILE A 48 -6.77 -0.13 -14.12
N VAL A 49 -6.55 -0.71 -15.30
CA VAL A 49 -7.65 -1.02 -16.23
C VAL A 49 -8.37 -2.32 -15.84
N SER A 50 -9.61 -2.47 -16.27
CA SER A 50 -10.40 -3.68 -16.06
C SER A 50 -11.14 -4.06 -17.34
N GLY A 51 -11.32 -5.37 -17.58
CA GLY A 51 -12.18 -5.88 -18.66
C GLY A 51 -13.68 -5.84 -18.35
N SER A 52 -14.07 -5.21 -17.22
CA SER A 52 -15.45 -4.98 -16.80
C SER A 52 -15.62 -3.48 -16.49
N ASN A 53 -16.44 -3.12 -15.51
CA ASN A 53 -16.74 -1.73 -15.13
C ASN A 53 -15.98 -1.24 -13.89
N HIS A 54 -14.85 -1.86 -13.51
CA HIS A 54 -14.05 -1.35 -12.39
C HIS A 54 -13.25 -0.14 -12.83
N TRP A 55 -13.12 0.83 -11.93
CA TRP A 55 -12.17 1.92 -12.04
C TRP A 55 -11.31 1.94 -10.78
N MET A 56 -10.00 2.15 -10.96
CA MET A 56 -9.06 2.30 -9.85
C MET A 56 -7.99 3.30 -10.25
N PHE A 57 -7.92 4.37 -9.46
CA PHE A 57 -6.90 5.40 -9.55
C PHE A 57 -6.01 5.28 -8.32
N VAL A 58 -4.73 5.02 -8.51
CA VAL A 58 -3.80 4.65 -7.43
C VAL A 58 -2.47 5.38 -7.62
N SER A 59 -1.98 5.95 -6.54
CA SER A 59 -0.66 6.56 -6.47
C SER A 59 0.41 5.49 -6.21
N SER A 60 1.64 5.73 -6.65
CA SER A 60 2.76 4.81 -6.45
C SER A 60 3.14 4.60 -4.98
N ASN A 61 2.63 5.43 -4.07
CA ASN A 61 2.76 5.23 -2.62
C ASN A 61 1.72 4.23 -2.06
N GLY A 62 0.72 3.82 -2.84
CA GLY A 62 -0.32 2.86 -2.45
C GLY A 62 -1.68 3.48 -2.12
N ALA A 63 -1.75 4.81 -2.00
CA ALA A 63 -3.02 5.51 -1.78
C ALA A 63 -3.89 5.45 -3.03
N LEU A 64 -5.21 5.28 -2.85
CA LEU A 64 -6.11 5.03 -3.98
C LEU A 64 -7.53 5.54 -3.77
N SER A 65 -8.20 5.71 -4.89
CA SER A 65 -9.65 5.67 -4.99
C SER A 65 -10.05 4.56 -5.98
N ALA A 66 -11.09 3.81 -5.66
CA ALA A 66 -11.54 2.72 -6.51
C ALA A 66 -13.04 2.49 -6.36
N GLY A 67 -13.68 1.96 -7.39
CA GLY A 67 -15.10 1.63 -7.41
C GLY A 67 -15.51 0.92 -8.69
N ARG A 68 -16.82 0.82 -8.91
CA ARG A 68 -17.38 0.26 -10.16
C ARG A 68 -18.31 1.26 -10.79
N LYS A 69 -18.47 1.22 -12.12
CA LYS A 69 -19.39 2.06 -12.91
C LYS A 69 -19.02 3.56 -12.92
N ASP A 70 -19.13 4.24 -11.79
CA ASP A 70 -18.92 5.68 -11.63
C ASP A 70 -18.50 6.03 -10.18
N SER A 71 -18.26 7.32 -9.90
CA SER A 71 -17.76 7.78 -8.59
C SER A 71 -18.77 7.64 -7.45
N ASP A 72 -20.08 7.59 -7.74
CA ASP A 72 -21.12 7.41 -6.71
C ASP A 72 -21.22 5.95 -6.23
N HIS A 73 -20.52 5.03 -6.89
CA HIS A 73 -20.38 3.63 -6.52
C HIS A 73 -18.91 3.32 -6.13
N ALA A 74 -18.30 4.24 -5.40
CA ALA A 74 -16.94 4.14 -4.90
C ALA A 74 -16.83 3.22 -3.67
N LEU A 75 -15.75 2.43 -3.64
CA LEU A 75 -15.30 1.66 -2.47
C LEU A 75 -14.47 2.53 -1.52
N PHE A 76 -13.66 3.43 -2.07
CA PHE A 76 -12.86 4.41 -1.33
C PHE A 76 -13.20 5.82 -1.83
N PRO A 77 -13.16 6.86 -0.97
CA PRO A 77 -13.55 8.22 -1.36
C PRO A 77 -12.93 8.70 -2.67
N TYR A 78 -13.74 9.33 -3.52
CA TYR A 78 -13.32 9.85 -4.82
C TYR A 78 -12.93 11.34 -4.70
N TYR A 79 -11.63 11.59 -4.57
CA TYR A 79 -11.04 12.92 -4.48
C TYR A 79 -10.13 13.24 -5.67
N THR A 80 -9.59 14.45 -5.69
CA THR A 80 -8.51 14.84 -6.60
C THR A 80 -7.22 14.06 -6.28
N ASP A 81 -6.35 13.90 -7.27
CA ASP A 81 -5.18 13.01 -7.21
C ASP A 81 -4.16 13.42 -6.13
N ASP A 82 -4.01 14.72 -5.88
CA ASP A 82 -3.26 15.29 -4.76
C ASP A 82 -3.79 14.76 -3.41
N LYS A 83 -5.09 14.92 -3.14
CA LYS A 83 -5.73 14.47 -1.91
C LYS A 83 -5.73 12.95 -1.77
N ILE A 84 -5.90 12.22 -2.88
CA ILE A 84 -5.77 10.76 -2.87
C ILE A 84 -4.36 10.39 -2.43
N THR A 85 -3.33 10.97 -3.06
CA THR A 85 -1.92 10.67 -2.74
C THR A 85 -1.59 10.97 -1.27
N GLU A 86 -2.11 12.08 -0.73
CA GLU A 86 -1.94 12.48 0.68
C GLU A 86 -2.72 11.59 1.68
N SER A 87 -3.68 10.80 1.21
CA SER A 87 -4.54 9.97 2.07
C SER A 87 -3.96 8.60 2.46
N LEU A 88 -2.72 8.31 2.05
CA LEU A 88 -2.01 7.02 2.24
C LEU A 88 -2.20 6.41 3.63
N GLU A 89 -2.07 7.23 4.67
CA GLU A 89 -2.07 6.76 6.05
C GLU A 89 -3.46 6.35 6.57
N ILE A 90 -4.53 6.79 5.90
CA ILE A 90 -5.90 6.72 6.39
C ILE A 90 -6.89 6.05 5.41
N THR A 91 -6.53 5.85 4.14
CA THR A 91 -7.41 5.26 3.11
C THR A 91 -6.71 4.14 2.36
N GLY A 92 -7.43 3.04 2.12
CA GLY A 92 -6.90 1.94 1.31
C GLY A 92 -6.19 0.87 2.13
N SER A 93 -5.10 0.32 1.59
CA SER A 93 -4.36 -0.80 2.19
C SER A 93 -3.65 -0.38 3.48
N LYS A 94 -3.79 -1.19 4.54
CA LYS A 94 -3.06 -0.99 5.80
C LYS A 94 -2.58 -2.33 6.35
N THR A 95 -1.30 -2.38 6.73
CA THR A 95 -0.68 -3.58 7.28
C THR A 95 0.21 -3.19 8.44
N ILE A 96 -0.01 -3.80 9.61
CA ILE A 96 0.77 -3.62 10.82
C ILE A 96 1.24 -4.99 11.28
N LEU A 97 2.55 -5.13 11.48
CA LEU A 97 3.22 -6.39 11.81
C LEU A 97 3.98 -6.21 13.12
N GLN A 98 3.71 -7.09 14.09
CA GLN A 98 4.48 -7.18 15.31
C GLN A 98 5.36 -8.43 15.27
N ILE A 99 6.68 -8.24 15.24
CA ILE A 99 7.66 -9.32 15.13
C ILE A 99 8.20 -9.60 16.53
N HIS A 100 8.01 -10.82 17.01
CA HIS A 100 8.39 -11.20 18.36
C HIS A 100 9.77 -11.87 18.38
N SER A 101 10.66 -11.38 19.24
CA SER A 101 11.92 -12.04 19.61
C SER A 101 11.93 -12.34 21.12
N GLU A 102 12.84 -13.18 21.58
CA GLU A 102 12.94 -13.56 23.01
C GLU A 102 13.09 -12.36 23.95
N LYS A 103 13.76 -11.29 23.50
CA LYS A 103 14.10 -10.13 24.33
C LYS A 103 13.17 -8.94 24.15
N LYS A 104 12.59 -8.77 22.95
CA LYS A 104 11.73 -7.62 22.62
C LYS A 104 10.83 -7.89 21.41
N SER A 105 9.80 -7.08 21.25
CA SER A 105 8.98 -7.05 20.03
C SER A 105 9.33 -5.84 19.18
N PHE A 106 9.30 -6.02 17.85
CA PHE A 106 9.51 -4.96 16.87
C PHE A 106 8.20 -4.66 16.16
N LEU A 107 7.94 -3.39 15.87
CA LEU A 107 6.78 -2.95 15.08
C LEU A 107 7.26 -2.61 13.68
N TRP A 108 6.60 -3.15 12.66
CA TRP A 108 6.82 -2.82 11.27
C TRP A 108 5.48 -2.55 10.59
N GLU A 109 5.35 -1.38 9.98
CA GLU A 109 4.16 -0.95 9.24
C GLU A 109 4.56 -0.71 7.78
N PRO A 110 4.56 -1.76 6.93
CA PRO A 110 4.95 -1.62 5.53
C PRO A 110 4.16 -0.52 4.82
N PHE A 111 4.82 0.21 3.93
CA PHE A 111 4.27 1.32 3.14
C PHE A 111 3.85 2.58 3.92
N SER A 112 3.95 2.59 5.24
CA SER A 112 3.70 3.79 6.05
C SER A 112 4.94 4.69 6.13
N ASP A 113 4.71 6.00 6.25
CA ASP A 113 5.78 7.00 6.42
C ASP A 113 5.99 7.38 7.90
N LYS A 114 5.19 6.84 8.83
CA LYS A 114 5.28 7.14 10.28
C LYS A 114 6.63 6.81 10.93
N TYR A 115 7.31 5.81 10.39
CA TYR A 115 8.52 5.21 10.96
C TYR A 115 9.71 5.28 9.97
N GLU A 116 9.68 6.26 9.07
CA GLU A 116 10.72 6.45 8.07
C GLU A 116 12.10 6.59 8.73
N GLY A 117 13.09 5.91 8.15
CA GLY A 117 14.47 5.91 8.64
C GLY A 117 14.75 5.01 9.84
N ILE A 118 13.76 4.33 10.43
CA ILE A 118 14.00 3.37 11.53
C ILE A 118 14.58 2.04 11.03
N TYR A 119 14.08 1.55 9.90
CA TYR A 119 14.53 0.29 9.30
C TYR A 119 15.19 0.53 7.95
N LYS A 120 16.13 -0.36 7.60
CA LYS A 120 16.61 -0.50 6.23
C LYS A 120 15.55 -1.22 5.40
N ILE A 121 14.76 -0.47 4.65
CA ILE A 121 13.73 -0.99 3.76
C ILE A 121 14.11 -0.85 2.28
N ARG A 122 13.32 -1.48 1.42
CA ARG A 122 13.28 -1.25 -0.02
C ARG A 122 11.83 -1.38 -0.47
N ARG A 123 11.29 -0.36 -1.14
CA ARG A 123 9.96 -0.43 -1.76
C ARG A 123 10.07 -0.60 -3.28
N ASN A 124 9.31 -1.56 -3.80
CA ASN A 124 9.20 -1.81 -5.23
C ASN A 124 7.74 -1.77 -5.64
N ILE A 125 7.46 -1.25 -6.84
CA ILE A 125 6.14 -1.32 -7.46
C ILE A 125 6.22 -2.08 -8.77
N TYR A 126 5.18 -2.85 -9.05
CA TYR A 126 5.08 -3.66 -10.26
C TYR A 126 3.75 -3.41 -10.93
N LYS A 127 3.75 -3.30 -12.27
CA LYS A 127 2.53 -3.28 -13.07
C LYS A 127 2.66 -4.30 -14.19
N ASN A 128 1.66 -5.16 -14.36
CA ASN A 128 1.72 -6.16 -15.42
C ASN A 128 1.56 -5.52 -16.80
N ASN A 129 1.92 -6.26 -17.85
CA ASN A 129 1.88 -5.77 -19.23
C ASN A 129 0.47 -5.36 -19.70
N LEU A 130 -0.57 -6.01 -19.17
CA LEU A 130 -1.97 -5.67 -19.46
C LEU A 130 -2.45 -4.41 -18.71
N GLY A 131 -1.72 -3.96 -17.69
CA GLY A 131 -2.07 -2.81 -16.87
C GLY A 131 -3.26 -3.01 -15.93
N ASN A 132 -3.73 -4.25 -15.75
CA ASN A 132 -4.90 -4.59 -14.94
C ASN A 132 -4.55 -5.14 -13.54
N LYS A 133 -3.25 -5.25 -13.23
CA LYS A 133 -2.73 -5.65 -11.92
C LYS A 133 -1.59 -4.74 -11.51
N VAL A 134 -1.58 -4.37 -10.23
CA VAL A 134 -0.50 -3.62 -9.59
C VAL A 134 -0.10 -4.31 -8.30
N ILE A 135 1.20 -4.40 -8.06
CA ILE A 135 1.81 -5.00 -6.86
C ILE A 135 2.63 -3.94 -6.14
N PHE A 136 2.47 -3.86 -4.84
CA PHE A 136 3.31 -3.10 -3.93
C PHE A 136 4.11 -4.08 -3.08
N GLU A 137 5.41 -3.86 -2.96
CA GLU A 137 6.31 -4.70 -2.18
C GLU A 137 7.20 -3.83 -1.29
N GLU A 138 7.33 -4.23 -0.04
CA GLU A 138 8.34 -3.69 0.86
C GLU A 138 9.16 -4.84 1.45
N ILE A 139 10.48 -4.71 1.34
CA ILE A 139 11.45 -5.61 1.95
C ILE A 139 12.02 -4.89 3.15
N ASN A 140 11.92 -5.48 4.34
CA ASN A 140 12.61 -5.01 5.54
C ASN A 140 13.84 -5.88 5.78
N HIS A 141 15.02 -5.31 5.50
CA HIS A 141 16.30 -6.02 5.57
C HIS A 141 16.72 -6.31 7.01
N ASP A 142 16.38 -5.46 7.97
CA ASP A 142 16.75 -5.64 9.37
C ASP A 142 15.94 -6.77 10.02
N LEU A 143 14.67 -6.90 9.65
CA LEU A 143 13.79 -7.96 10.16
C LEU A 143 13.88 -9.25 9.33
N GLY A 144 14.42 -9.18 8.11
CA GLY A 144 14.49 -10.32 7.19
C GLY A 144 13.11 -10.74 6.70
N LEU A 145 12.22 -9.77 6.46
CA LEU A 145 10.84 -9.99 6.03
C LEU A 145 10.53 -9.24 4.73
N LEU A 146 9.63 -9.79 3.94
CA LEU A 146 9.07 -9.18 2.75
C LEU A 146 7.55 -9.21 2.87
N PHE A 147 6.92 -8.05 2.70
CA PHE A 147 5.48 -7.95 2.60
C PHE A 147 5.11 -7.42 1.21
N ARG A 148 4.11 -8.06 0.60
CA ARG A 148 3.63 -7.75 -0.73
C ARG A 148 2.12 -7.77 -0.74
N TYR A 149 1.49 -6.79 -1.39
CA TYR A 149 0.08 -6.90 -1.75
C TYR A 149 -0.17 -6.54 -3.21
N GLN A 150 -1.21 -7.12 -3.77
CA GLN A 150 -1.59 -6.97 -5.18
C GLN A 150 -3.08 -6.66 -5.30
N TRP A 151 -3.40 -5.65 -6.11
CA TRP A 151 -4.77 -5.36 -6.52
C TRP A 151 -5.11 -6.07 -7.82
N ASN A 152 -6.29 -6.69 -7.84
CA ASN A 152 -6.88 -7.36 -9.01
C ASN A 152 -8.36 -6.98 -9.12
N SER A 153 -8.93 -7.16 -10.31
CA SER A 153 -10.38 -7.03 -10.54
C SER A 153 -11.01 -8.37 -10.90
N SER A 154 -12.23 -8.59 -10.43
CA SER A 154 -13.07 -9.74 -10.74
C SER A 154 -14.48 -9.27 -11.02
N ASN A 155 -15.04 -9.59 -12.19
CA ASN A 155 -16.41 -9.20 -12.52
C ASN A 155 -17.43 -9.70 -11.46
N LYS A 156 -17.20 -10.91 -10.94
CA LYS A 156 -18.07 -11.57 -9.96
C LYS A 156 -17.85 -11.08 -8.52
N TYR A 157 -16.61 -10.84 -8.12
CA TYR A 157 -16.26 -10.60 -6.71
C TYR A 157 -15.80 -9.17 -6.40
N GLY A 158 -15.69 -8.28 -7.41
CA GLY A 158 -15.20 -6.92 -7.22
C GLY A 158 -13.67 -6.85 -7.17
N PHE A 159 -13.14 -6.06 -6.23
CA PHE A 159 -11.69 -5.92 -6.04
C PHE A 159 -11.14 -7.06 -5.18
N VAL A 160 -10.00 -7.62 -5.59
CA VAL A 160 -9.31 -8.68 -4.84
C VAL A 160 -7.91 -8.19 -4.47
N LYS A 161 -7.70 -7.94 -3.17
CA LYS A 161 -6.38 -7.71 -2.57
C LYS A 161 -5.78 -9.07 -2.19
N LYS A 162 -4.70 -9.46 -2.88
CA LYS A 162 -3.88 -10.62 -2.48
C LYS A 162 -2.71 -10.13 -1.64
N ALA A 163 -2.51 -10.67 -0.44
CA ALA A 163 -1.41 -10.29 0.44
C ALA A 163 -0.49 -11.48 0.72
N THR A 164 0.81 -11.24 0.73
CA THR A 164 1.86 -12.24 0.96
C THR A 164 2.87 -11.69 1.96
N LEU A 165 3.04 -12.38 3.08
CA LEU A 165 4.12 -12.14 4.03
C LEU A 165 5.13 -13.29 3.90
N LYS A 166 6.39 -12.98 3.61
CA LYS A 166 7.47 -13.95 3.42
C LYS A 166 8.60 -13.70 4.40
N ASN A 167 9.01 -14.74 5.11
CA ASN A 167 10.27 -14.76 5.82
C ASN A 167 11.40 -15.05 4.82
N ILE A 168 12.34 -14.11 4.70
CA ILE A 168 13.50 -14.21 3.80
C ILE A 168 14.81 -14.36 4.58
N SER A 169 14.71 -14.67 5.88
CA SER A 169 15.85 -15.03 6.73
C SER A 169 15.90 -16.53 7.00
N ASP A 170 17.03 -17.00 7.51
CA ASP A 170 17.23 -18.40 7.89
C ASP A 170 16.64 -18.77 9.27
N THR A 171 16.02 -17.80 9.94
CA THR A 171 15.49 -17.97 11.31
C THR A 171 13.98 -17.93 11.32
N ALA A 172 13.32 -18.84 12.04
CA ALA A 172 11.88 -18.80 12.22
C ALA A 172 11.46 -17.49 12.94
N LYS A 173 10.34 -16.91 12.52
CA LYS A 173 9.80 -15.66 13.07
C LYS A 173 8.39 -15.91 13.59
N LYS A 174 8.10 -15.46 14.81
CA LYS A 174 6.73 -15.35 15.32
C LYS A 174 6.23 -13.94 15.03
N VAL A 175 5.12 -13.83 14.31
CA VAL A 175 4.57 -12.55 13.86
C VAL A 175 3.09 -12.47 14.20
N THR A 176 2.67 -11.38 14.81
CA THR A 176 1.24 -11.00 14.91
C THR A 176 0.93 -10.04 13.77
N VAL A 177 -0.17 -10.30 13.06
CA VAL A 177 -0.54 -9.62 11.81
C VAL A 177 -1.87 -8.91 11.98
N LEU A 178 -1.90 -7.62 11.63
CA LEU A 178 -3.11 -6.86 11.37
C LEU A 178 -3.04 -6.32 9.94
N ASP A 179 -3.74 -6.95 9.02
CA ASP A 179 -3.78 -6.57 7.60
C ASP A 179 -5.21 -6.35 7.15
N GLY A 180 -5.45 -5.31 6.36
CA GLY A 180 -6.77 -5.02 5.86
C GLY A 180 -6.82 -3.80 4.95
N ILE A 181 -8.02 -3.22 4.89
CA ILE A 181 -8.30 -1.95 4.21
C ILE A 181 -9.11 -1.04 5.15
N GLN A 182 -8.94 0.27 4.99
CA GLN A 182 -9.56 1.29 5.85
C GLN A 182 -10.18 2.42 5.04
N ASN A 183 -11.05 3.20 5.70
CA ASN A 183 -11.87 4.26 5.10
C ASN A 183 -12.72 3.77 3.91
N ILE A 184 -13.34 2.61 4.11
CA ILE A 184 -14.30 2.04 3.17
C ILE A 184 -15.56 2.91 3.17
N LEU A 185 -16.04 3.30 2.00
CA LEU A 185 -17.30 4.01 1.86
C LEU A 185 -18.49 3.08 2.08
N PRO A 186 -19.50 3.49 2.87
CA PRO A 186 -20.77 2.80 2.87
C PRO A 186 -21.49 3.03 1.53
N TYR A 187 -22.34 2.09 1.15
CA TYR A 187 -23.16 2.20 -0.06
C TYR A 187 -24.08 3.43 -0.02
N GLY A 188 -24.26 4.07 -1.18
CA GLY A 188 -25.28 5.11 -1.39
C GLY A 188 -24.87 6.50 -0.94
N VAL A 189 -23.59 6.76 -0.65
CA VAL A 189 -23.07 8.10 -0.41
C VAL A 189 -22.69 8.76 -1.74
N PRO A 190 -23.37 9.84 -2.17
CA PRO A 190 -23.00 10.57 -3.37
C PRO A 190 -21.62 11.21 -3.22
N THR A 191 -20.88 11.26 -4.32
CA THR A 191 -19.52 11.85 -4.38
C THR A 191 -19.49 13.28 -3.83
N ASP A 192 -20.47 14.10 -4.21
CA ASP A 192 -20.57 15.50 -3.77
C ASP A 192 -20.79 15.61 -2.26
N LEU A 193 -21.60 14.72 -1.67
CA LEU A 193 -21.85 14.71 -0.24
C LEU A 193 -20.59 14.30 0.53
N GLN A 194 -19.89 13.26 0.05
CA GLN A 194 -18.61 12.83 0.63
C GLN A 194 -17.55 13.95 0.57
N ASN A 195 -17.49 14.69 -0.54
CA ASN A 195 -16.50 15.74 -0.75
C ASN A 195 -16.75 16.99 0.09
N THR A 196 -18.01 17.30 0.40
CA THR A 196 -18.39 18.56 1.05
C THR A 196 -18.74 18.39 2.53
N ARG A 197 -19.21 17.21 2.96
CA ARG A 197 -19.77 16.96 4.29
C ARG A 197 -19.46 15.53 4.80
N SER A 198 -18.23 15.07 4.64
CA SER A 198 -17.80 13.73 5.11
C SER A 198 -18.08 13.48 6.59
N ASN A 199 -17.89 14.50 7.44
CA ASN A 199 -18.20 14.44 8.87
C ASN A 199 -19.69 14.16 9.16
N LEU A 200 -20.60 14.66 8.32
CA LEU A 200 -22.03 14.36 8.41
C LEU A 200 -22.26 12.90 8.03
N VAL A 201 -21.64 12.42 6.95
CA VAL A 201 -21.73 11.01 6.53
C VAL A 201 -21.26 10.07 7.64
N ASP A 202 -20.19 10.43 8.35
CA ASP A 202 -19.64 9.63 9.45
C ASP A 202 -20.67 9.34 10.55
N ALA A 203 -21.56 10.28 10.86
CA ALA A 203 -22.60 10.11 11.87
C ALA A 203 -23.64 9.03 11.52
N TYR A 204 -23.70 8.59 10.26
CA TYR A 204 -24.63 7.57 9.76
C TYR A 204 -23.94 6.24 9.41
N LYS A 205 -22.62 6.13 9.56
CA LYS A 205 -21.89 4.89 9.27
C LYS A 205 -22.23 3.83 10.31
N LYS A 206 -22.60 2.64 9.83
CA LYS A 206 -22.70 1.41 10.61
C LYS A 206 -21.92 0.31 9.89
N SER A 207 -20.94 -0.26 10.58
CA SER A 207 -20.11 -1.36 10.07
C SER A 207 -20.32 -2.57 10.98
N GLU A 208 -20.60 -3.73 10.39
CA GLU A 208 -21.01 -4.93 11.11
C GLU A 208 -20.15 -6.12 10.67
N LEU A 209 -20.01 -7.10 11.56
CA LEU A 209 -19.42 -8.40 11.30
C LEU A 209 -20.39 -9.45 11.86
N GLU A 210 -20.72 -10.45 11.05
CA GLU A 210 -21.49 -11.63 11.47
C GLU A 210 -20.61 -12.65 12.18
#